data_AF-D2YAN4-F1
#
_entry.id   AF-D2YAN4-F1
#
_cell.length_a   1.000
_cell.length_b   1.000
_cell.length_c   1.000
_cell.angle_alpha   90.00
_cell.angle_beta   90.00
_cell.angle_gamma   90.00
#
_symmetry.space_group_name_H-M   'P 1'
#
loop_
_entity.id
_entity.type
_entity.pdbx_description
1 polymer ?
#
loop_
_entity_poly.entity_id
_entity_poly.type
_entity_poly.pdbx_seq_one_letter_code
_entity_poly.pdbx_strand_id
1 'polypeptide(L)'
;MKKASLALAVSVGLCSPAIWAATTQIDVLGLYTPDTATGFKQEHIAQMQHSVNVANKVLKDSGLDINVNLVATKEVQYDTQEGLKKSQDEVLDAASPFKSLDPAFADVENYRKQVGADMVAVFRYLDVNNSPDYERRPNGYSISCGLAWIVAPSTWNFPQEAKKRMYSHSYLNECGAETFIHELGHNFGLNHAHEQYERKDGSLYLPHLINKTEVDAYGYGVQNQFATIMAYPHLFGVGRSYKFSSPDLVCEGLPCGVKDYANAVRAIGLTTPKVSQIYDSVSAPIDGGDTGSTEPTPTTDKVFTVEGPVALPDKQTLTLPIKVSAQQATSAEVDIDITHQFRGDISIMLYAPDNGYWMLKKANNYDRRQTYQVKFTLNDVDPAATEGEWRLVIQDHKTGKVGTLNSFRLSFP
;
A
#
# COMPACT_ATOMS: atom_id res chain seq x y z
N MET A 1 -49.51 28.94 -52.46
CA MET A 1 -49.07 29.59 -51.21
C MET A 1 -48.65 28.53 -50.20
N LYS A 2 -47.64 28.86 -49.39
CA LYS A 2 -46.98 28.05 -48.33
C LYS A 2 -45.81 27.18 -48.80
N LYS A 3 -44.64 27.83 -48.86
CA LYS A 3 -43.31 27.20 -48.73
C LYS A 3 -43.11 26.89 -47.24
N ALA A 4 -42.73 25.66 -46.91
CA ALA A 4 -42.32 25.26 -45.56
C ALA A 4 -40.80 25.33 -45.46
N SER A 5 -40.31 26.15 -44.53
CA SER A 5 -38.90 26.33 -44.22
C SER A 5 -38.40 25.15 -43.38
N LEU A 6 -37.33 24.50 -43.83
CA LEU A 6 -36.61 23.46 -43.10
C LEU A 6 -35.63 24.17 -42.14
N ALA A 7 -35.89 24.09 -40.84
CA ALA A 7 -34.99 24.60 -39.82
C ALA A 7 -33.89 23.58 -39.53
N LEU A 8 -32.64 24.00 -39.73
CA LEU A 8 -31.43 23.24 -39.42
C LEU A 8 -31.19 23.31 -37.91
N ALA A 9 -31.39 22.20 -37.20
CA ALA A 9 -31.02 22.09 -35.80
C ALA A 9 -29.51 21.84 -35.70
N VAL A 10 -28.74 22.89 -35.36
CA VAL A 10 -27.34 22.76 -34.97
C VAL A 10 -27.31 22.29 -33.52
N SER A 11 -27.10 20.99 -33.32
CA SER A 11 -26.77 20.43 -32.01
C SER A 11 -25.33 20.83 -31.65
N VAL A 12 -25.18 21.90 -30.88
CA VAL A 12 -23.90 22.19 -30.23
C VAL A 12 -23.71 21.17 -29.12
N GLY A 13 -22.95 20.10 -29.42
CA GLY A 13 -22.45 19.19 -28.41
C GLY A 13 -21.54 19.96 -27.46
N LEU A 14 -22.03 20.27 -26.27
CA LEU A 14 -21.20 20.66 -25.14
C LEU A 14 -20.35 19.44 -24.77
N CYS A 15 -19.20 19.31 -25.42
CA CYS A 15 -18.13 18.46 -24.95
C CYS A 15 -17.55 19.16 -23.72
N SER A 16 -18.15 18.92 -22.55
CA SER A 16 -17.50 19.27 -21.29
C SER A 16 -16.22 18.45 -21.22
N PRO A 17 -15.02 19.06 -21.16
CA PRO A 17 -13.84 18.30 -20.82
C PRO A 17 -14.09 17.73 -19.42
N ALA A 18 -14.14 16.41 -19.31
CA ALA A 18 -13.95 15.75 -18.03
C ALA A 18 -12.55 16.15 -17.57
N ILE A 19 -12.48 17.13 -16.67
CA ILE A 19 -11.28 17.39 -15.89
C ILE A 19 -11.16 16.14 -15.02
N TRP A 20 -10.36 15.18 -15.46
CA TRP A 20 -9.88 14.12 -14.59
C TRP A 20 -9.13 14.86 -13.47
N ALA A 21 -9.69 14.86 -12.26
CA ALA A 21 -8.94 15.30 -11.10
C ALA A 21 -7.69 14.41 -11.04
N ALA A 22 -6.51 15.00 -10.98
CA ALA A 22 -5.28 14.22 -10.90
C ALA A 22 -5.29 13.41 -9.60
N THR A 23 -4.83 12.15 -9.67
CA THR A 23 -4.62 11.29 -8.49
C THR A 23 -3.84 12.06 -7.42
N THR A 24 -4.34 12.05 -6.19
CA THR A 24 -3.67 12.71 -5.07
C THR A 24 -2.46 11.90 -4.65
N GLN A 25 -1.25 12.46 -4.76
CA GLN A 25 -0.02 11.83 -4.30
C GLN A 25 0.23 12.20 -2.84
N ILE A 26 0.56 11.21 -2.01
CA ILE A 26 0.89 11.41 -0.59
C ILE A 26 2.26 10.81 -0.35
N ASP A 27 3.24 11.66 -0.11
CA ASP A 27 4.63 11.24 0.00
C ASP A 27 5.01 10.99 1.48
N VAL A 28 5.57 9.81 1.77
CA VAL A 28 5.85 9.33 3.13
C VAL A 28 7.34 9.11 3.32
N LEU A 29 7.89 9.67 4.39
CA LEU A 29 9.21 9.32 4.92
C LEU A 29 9.05 8.18 5.93
N GLY A 30 9.60 7.01 5.61
CA GLY A 30 9.63 5.85 6.51
C GLY A 30 10.85 5.87 7.43
N LEU A 31 10.62 6.02 8.73
CA LEU A 31 11.66 5.86 9.74
C LEU A 31 11.69 4.40 10.22
N TYR A 32 12.87 3.89 10.54
CA TYR A 32 13.03 2.55 11.12
C TYR A 32 14.17 2.52 12.13
N THR A 33 14.14 1.55 13.05
CA THR A 33 15.24 1.34 14.01
C THR A 33 16.21 0.24 13.55
N PRO A 34 17.45 0.20 14.07
CA PRO A 34 18.39 -0.89 13.79
C PRO A 34 17.84 -2.29 14.06
N ASP A 35 17.03 -2.44 15.10
CA ASP A 35 16.34 -3.69 15.43
C ASP A 35 15.33 -4.07 14.36
N THR A 36 14.71 -3.10 13.71
CA THR A 36 13.82 -3.32 12.58
C THR A 36 14.57 -3.88 11.39
N ALA A 37 15.72 -3.27 11.06
CA ALA A 37 16.59 -3.77 10.02
C ALA A 37 17.11 -5.18 10.33
N THR A 38 17.56 -5.42 11.57
CA THR A 38 18.12 -6.70 12.01
C THR A 38 17.06 -7.80 12.08
N GLY A 39 15.88 -7.51 12.63
CA GLY A 39 14.77 -8.46 12.77
C GLY A 39 14.28 -9.01 11.43
N PHE A 40 14.34 -8.19 10.38
CA PHE A 40 14.07 -8.61 9.01
C PHE A 40 15.31 -8.98 8.19
N LYS A 41 16.47 -9.22 8.82
CA LYS A 41 17.72 -9.62 8.13
C LYS A 41 18.09 -8.69 6.97
N GLN A 42 17.90 -7.38 7.16
CA GLN A 42 18.12 -6.31 6.18
C GLN A 42 17.07 -6.23 5.05
N GLU A 43 15.92 -6.90 5.17
CA GLU A 43 14.80 -6.81 4.21
C GLU A 43 13.66 -5.88 4.68
N HIS A 44 13.87 -5.12 5.75
CA HIS A 44 12.87 -4.24 6.37
C HIS A 44 12.24 -3.21 5.41
N ILE A 45 13.00 -2.66 4.47
CA ILE A 45 12.47 -1.71 3.48
C ILE A 45 11.36 -2.36 2.64
N ALA A 46 11.54 -3.62 2.24
CA ALA A 46 10.53 -4.35 1.47
C ALA A 46 9.25 -4.59 2.30
N GLN A 47 9.38 -4.75 3.62
CA GLN A 47 8.23 -4.89 4.53
C GLN A 47 7.49 -3.57 4.73
N MET A 48 8.22 -2.45 4.86
CA MET A 48 7.64 -1.10 4.89
C MET A 48 6.87 -0.84 3.58
N GLN A 49 7.49 -1.17 2.45
CA GLN A 49 6.87 -0.99 1.15
C GLN A 49 5.69 -1.92 0.92
N HIS A 50 5.73 -3.17 1.40
CA HIS A 50 4.56 -4.05 1.42
C HIS A 50 3.37 -3.41 2.15
N SER A 51 3.62 -2.72 3.27
CA SER A 51 2.58 -1.98 4.00
C SER A 51 2.00 -0.83 3.16
N VAL A 52 2.84 -0.10 2.42
CA VAL A 52 2.41 0.94 1.48
C VAL A 52 1.59 0.37 0.32
N ASN A 53 2.00 -0.78 -0.22
CA ASN A 53 1.28 -1.47 -1.28
C ASN A 53 -0.13 -1.91 -0.82
N VAL A 54 -0.22 -2.43 0.40
CA VAL A 54 -1.51 -2.75 1.04
C VAL A 54 -2.34 -1.49 1.28
N ALA A 55 -1.73 -0.38 1.71
CA ALA A 55 -2.41 0.89 1.86
C ALA A 55 -3.04 1.38 0.56
N ASN A 56 -2.29 1.36 -0.54
CA ASN A 56 -2.77 1.76 -1.86
C ASN A 56 -3.90 0.86 -2.36
N LYS A 57 -3.82 -0.45 -2.08
CA LYS A 57 -4.92 -1.37 -2.36
C LYS A 57 -6.19 -1.01 -1.58
N VAL A 58 -6.08 -0.74 -0.28
CA VAL A 58 -7.23 -0.36 0.56
C VAL A 58 -7.85 0.97 0.10
N LEU A 59 -7.03 1.96 -0.24
CA LEU A 59 -7.49 3.25 -0.78
C LEU A 59 -8.27 3.04 -2.09
N LYS A 60 -7.69 2.29 -3.03
CA LYS A 60 -8.31 1.96 -4.32
C LYS A 60 -9.61 1.18 -4.16
N ASP A 61 -9.62 0.15 -3.32
CA ASP A 61 -10.83 -0.66 -3.05
C ASP A 61 -11.92 0.15 -2.32
N SER A 62 -11.54 1.29 -1.72
CA SER A 62 -12.45 2.28 -1.12
C SER A 62 -12.90 3.37 -2.09
N GLY A 63 -12.51 3.29 -3.38
CA GLY A 63 -12.87 4.27 -4.40
C GLY A 63 -12.15 5.62 -4.25
N LEU A 64 -11.05 5.67 -3.50
CA LEU A 64 -10.24 6.87 -3.32
C LEU A 64 -9.12 6.91 -4.37
N ASP A 65 -9.07 7.98 -5.15
CA ASP A 65 -8.00 8.23 -6.13
C ASP A 65 -6.79 8.90 -5.45
N ILE A 66 -6.14 8.11 -4.60
CA ILE A 66 -5.01 8.52 -3.76
C ILE A 66 -3.92 7.46 -3.91
N ASN A 67 -2.70 7.91 -4.10
CA ASN A 67 -1.52 7.06 -4.13
C ASN A 67 -0.54 7.50 -3.06
N VAL A 68 -0.20 6.58 -2.16
CA VAL A 68 0.79 6.78 -1.09
C VAL A 68 2.12 6.25 -1.58
N ASN A 69 3.16 7.08 -1.47
CA ASN A 69 4.51 6.76 -1.91
C ASN A 69 5.46 6.72 -0.72
N LEU A 70 6.27 5.68 -0.59
CA LEU A 70 7.41 5.72 0.33
C LEU A 70 8.54 6.49 -0.37
N VAL A 71 8.64 7.80 -0.22
CA VAL A 71 9.63 8.61 -0.97
C VAL A 71 11.02 8.65 -0.35
N ALA A 72 11.13 8.25 0.91
CA ALA A 72 12.40 8.20 1.62
C ALA A 72 12.35 7.19 2.76
N THR A 73 13.52 6.69 3.17
CA THR A 73 13.67 5.94 4.43
C THR A 73 14.87 6.43 5.19
N LYS A 74 14.83 6.31 6.51
CA LYS A 74 15.93 6.73 7.38
C LYS A 74 15.98 5.85 8.62
N GLU A 75 17.17 5.29 8.89
CA GLU A 75 17.43 4.65 10.18
C GLU A 75 17.54 5.71 11.28
N VAL A 76 16.84 5.48 12.40
CA VAL A 76 16.93 6.29 13.61
C VAL A 76 17.46 5.45 14.76
N GLN A 77 18.51 5.94 15.40
CA GLN A 77 19.18 5.27 16.53
C GLN A 77 18.41 5.50 17.82
N TYR A 78 17.23 4.87 17.92
CA TYR A 78 16.30 5.04 19.04
C TYR A 78 15.90 3.68 19.64
N ASP A 79 15.78 3.64 20.97
CA ASP A 79 15.34 2.47 21.76
C ASP A 79 16.07 1.13 21.50
N THR A 80 17.30 1.16 20.98
CA THR A 80 18.07 -0.02 20.55
C THR A 80 18.63 -0.89 21.67
N GLN A 81 18.55 -0.44 22.93
CA GLN A 81 19.10 -1.17 24.07
C GLN A 81 18.09 -2.22 24.58
N GLU A 82 18.58 -3.44 24.84
CA GLU A 82 17.79 -4.51 25.44
C GLU A 82 17.23 -4.07 26.80
N GLY A 83 15.95 -4.38 27.05
CA GLY A 83 15.24 -3.98 28.26
C GLY A 83 14.86 -2.49 28.34
N LEU A 84 15.20 -1.67 27.34
CA LEU A 84 14.84 -0.24 27.27
C LEU A 84 13.93 0.08 26.07
N LYS A 85 13.20 -0.92 25.58
CA LYS A 85 12.22 -0.73 24.51
C LYS A 85 11.12 0.22 24.95
N LYS A 86 10.81 1.15 24.05
CA LYS A 86 9.79 2.17 24.23
C LYS A 86 8.47 1.72 23.65
N SER A 87 7.38 2.11 24.32
CA SER A 87 6.04 1.91 23.79
C SER A 87 5.81 2.78 22.56
N GLN A 88 4.85 2.42 21.74
CA GLN A 88 4.49 3.18 20.54
C GLN A 88 4.10 4.64 20.83
N ASP A 89 3.53 4.95 22.00
CA ASP A 89 3.22 6.34 22.39
C ASP A 89 4.47 7.13 22.76
N GLU A 90 5.43 6.52 23.48
CA GLU A 90 6.73 7.12 23.76
C GLU A 90 7.50 7.42 22.46
N VAL A 91 7.51 6.47 21.51
CA VAL A 91 8.18 6.64 20.20
C VAL A 91 7.48 7.72 19.38
N LEU A 92 6.15 7.70 19.30
CA LEU A 92 5.40 8.69 18.51
C LEU A 92 5.58 10.10 19.09
N ASP A 93 5.59 10.25 20.41
CA ASP A 93 5.88 11.52 21.09
C ASP A 93 7.31 11.99 20.81
N ALA A 94 8.29 11.10 20.90
CA ALA A 94 9.70 11.39 20.66
C ALA A 94 10.00 11.84 19.22
N ALA A 95 9.30 11.27 18.24
CA ALA A 95 9.47 11.59 16.82
C ALA A 95 8.74 12.88 16.38
N SER A 96 7.74 13.33 17.15
CA SER A 96 6.81 14.39 16.70
C SER A 96 7.25 15.81 17.16
N PRO A 97 7.39 16.79 16.23
CA PRO A 97 7.97 18.10 16.52
C PRO A 97 7.02 19.11 17.22
N PHE A 98 5.90 18.67 17.81
CA PHE A 98 4.97 19.56 18.52
C PHE A 98 4.91 19.36 20.05
N LYS A 99 5.52 18.31 20.60
CA LYS A 99 5.66 18.11 22.05
C LYS A 99 7.10 18.38 22.49
N SER A 100 7.95 17.36 22.40
CA SER A 100 9.37 17.41 22.75
C SER A 100 10.08 16.44 21.83
N LEU A 101 10.73 16.97 20.79
CA LEU A 101 11.48 16.16 19.84
C LEU A 101 12.72 15.58 20.53
N ASP A 102 12.84 14.26 20.52
CA ASP A 102 14.02 13.59 21.07
C ASP A 102 15.24 13.86 20.16
N PRO A 103 16.46 14.03 20.71
CA PRO A 103 17.67 14.25 19.93
C PRO A 103 17.92 13.22 18.82
N ALA A 104 17.46 11.98 18.98
CA ALA A 104 17.58 10.93 17.95
C ALA A 104 16.81 11.26 16.66
N PHE A 105 15.80 12.15 16.73
CA PHE A 105 14.97 12.57 15.60
C PHE A 105 15.26 14.01 15.16
N ALA A 106 16.30 14.66 15.70
CA ALA A 106 16.56 16.09 15.50
C ALA A 106 16.71 16.52 14.03
N ASP A 107 17.19 15.63 13.15
CA ASP A 107 17.40 15.90 11.73
C ASP A 107 16.26 15.40 10.83
N VAL A 108 15.24 14.74 11.38
CA VAL A 108 14.13 14.15 10.62
C VAL A 108 13.34 15.21 9.87
N GLU A 109 13.00 16.35 10.48
CA GLU A 109 12.22 17.40 9.81
C GLU A 109 13.00 18.08 8.68
N ASN A 110 14.33 18.19 8.80
CA ASN A 110 15.18 18.68 7.73
C ASN A 110 15.22 17.68 6.56
N TYR A 111 15.36 16.38 6.87
CA TYR A 111 15.37 15.34 5.84
C TYR A 111 14.00 15.19 5.18
N ARG A 112 12.91 15.21 5.95
CA ARG A 112 11.52 15.22 5.46
C ARG A 112 11.29 16.34 4.45
N LYS A 113 11.78 17.56 4.75
CA LYS A 113 11.74 18.69 3.80
C LYS A 113 12.56 18.42 2.55
N GLN A 114 13.77 17.87 2.71
CA GLN A 114 14.68 17.58 1.60
C GLN A 114 14.11 16.57 0.60
N VAL A 115 13.34 15.59 1.09
CA VAL A 115 12.73 14.52 0.29
C VAL A 115 11.25 14.73 -0.01
N GLY A 116 10.69 15.89 0.39
CA GLY A 116 9.32 16.26 0.04
C GLY A 116 8.23 15.40 0.67
N ALA A 117 8.49 14.78 1.81
CA ALA A 117 7.54 13.89 2.44
C ALA A 117 6.42 14.65 3.19
N ASP A 118 5.19 14.51 2.72
CA ASP A 118 3.98 15.02 3.36
C ASP A 118 3.72 14.40 4.73
N MET A 119 4.15 13.16 4.95
CA MET A 119 3.94 12.42 6.19
C MET A 119 5.20 11.69 6.65
N VAL A 120 5.27 11.37 7.94
CA VAL A 120 6.33 10.54 8.52
C VAL A 120 5.72 9.32 9.18
N ALA A 121 6.24 8.13 8.90
CA ALA A 121 5.78 6.88 9.49
C ALA A 121 6.96 6.13 10.11
N VAL A 122 6.87 5.82 11.41
CA VAL A 122 7.86 5.03 12.12
C VAL A 122 7.46 3.56 12.05
N PHE A 123 8.25 2.76 11.34
CA PHE A 123 8.06 1.32 11.24
C PHE A 123 9.00 0.60 12.18
N ARG A 124 8.47 -0.26 13.05
CA ARG A 124 9.27 -1.01 14.03
C ARG A 124 9.08 -2.52 13.90
N TYR A 125 10.12 -3.25 14.23
CA TYR A 125 10.03 -4.68 14.56
C TYR A 125 9.69 -4.79 16.05
N LEU A 126 8.62 -5.49 16.37
CA LEU A 126 8.18 -5.72 17.73
C LEU A 126 9.02 -6.82 18.38
N ASP A 127 9.78 -6.44 19.40
CA ASP A 127 10.37 -7.39 20.33
C ASP A 127 9.35 -7.76 21.41
N VAL A 128 8.68 -8.90 21.23
CA VAL A 128 7.64 -9.41 22.12
C VAL A 128 8.12 -9.77 23.53
N ASN A 129 9.43 -9.86 23.75
CA ASN A 129 9.97 -10.19 25.08
C ASN A 129 10.31 -8.94 25.89
N ASN A 130 10.61 -7.83 25.21
CA ASN A 130 11.15 -6.63 25.85
C ASN A 130 10.31 -5.37 25.64
N SER A 131 9.33 -5.38 24.73
CA SER A 131 8.47 -4.22 24.45
C SER A 131 7.27 -4.13 25.41
N PRO A 132 6.94 -2.93 25.93
CA PRO A 132 5.74 -2.71 26.74
C PRO A 132 4.42 -2.83 25.94
N ASP A 133 4.49 -2.85 24.60
CA ASP A 133 3.32 -2.96 23.72
C ASP A 133 2.79 -4.40 23.55
N TYR A 134 3.46 -5.37 24.17
CA TYR A 134 3.08 -6.77 24.15
C TYR A 134 2.89 -7.33 25.57
N GLU A 135 1.75 -7.95 25.81
CA GLU A 135 1.44 -8.63 27.07
C GLU A 135 1.03 -10.08 26.79
N ARG A 136 1.81 -11.06 27.30
CA ARG A 136 1.44 -12.47 27.23
C ARG A 136 0.40 -12.81 28.28
N ARG A 137 -0.70 -13.44 27.87
CA ARG A 137 -1.80 -13.86 28.77
C ARG A 137 -1.94 -15.39 28.78
N PRO A 138 -2.54 -15.99 29.82
CA PRO A 138 -2.71 -17.45 29.90
C PRO A 138 -3.43 -18.08 28.70
N ASN A 139 -4.33 -17.32 28.04
CA ASN A 139 -5.15 -17.77 26.91
C ASN A 139 -4.90 -16.94 25.62
N GLY A 140 -3.72 -16.35 25.46
CA GLY A 140 -3.40 -15.55 24.27
C GLY A 140 -2.37 -14.46 24.56
N TYR A 141 -2.45 -13.36 23.83
CA TYR A 141 -1.63 -12.18 24.06
C TYR A 141 -2.43 -10.92 23.71
N SER A 142 -2.03 -9.79 24.28
CA SER A 142 -2.47 -8.47 23.88
C SER A 142 -1.31 -7.79 23.17
N ILE A 143 -1.56 -7.22 22.00
CA ILE A 143 -0.59 -6.46 21.22
C ILE A 143 -1.22 -5.13 20.82
N SER A 144 -0.48 -4.04 20.96
CA SER A 144 -0.80 -2.78 20.29
C SER A 144 0.02 -2.67 19.02
N CYS A 145 -0.66 -2.54 17.88
CA CYS A 145 -0.03 -2.65 16.56
C CYS A 145 0.45 -1.32 15.98
N GLY A 146 -0.20 -0.22 16.34
CA GLY A 146 0.10 1.09 15.80
C GLY A 146 -0.51 2.23 16.62
N LEU A 147 0.01 3.42 16.36
CA LEU A 147 -0.51 4.67 16.90
C LEU A 147 -0.25 5.80 15.92
N ALA A 148 -1.20 6.73 15.81
CA ALA A 148 -1.03 7.94 15.02
C ALA A 148 -1.77 9.12 15.65
N TRP A 149 -1.30 10.32 15.31
CA TRP A 149 -2.04 11.52 15.65
C TRP A 149 -3.28 11.67 14.79
N ILE A 150 -4.39 11.99 15.42
CA ILE A 150 -5.58 12.41 14.69
C ILE A 150 -5.42 13.87 14.28
N VAL A 151 -5.52 14.15 12.98
CA VAL A 151 -5.45 15.53 12.45
C VAL A 151 -6.77 15.89 11.79
N ALA A 152 -7.57 16.64 12.53
CA ALA A 152 -8.86 17.10 12.04
C ALA A 152 -8.75 18.06 10.84
N PRO A 153 -9.75 18.08 9.94
CA PRO A 153 -9.81 19.02 8.81
C PRO A 153 -9.64 20.50 9.19
N SER A 154 -10.10 20.89 10.39
CA SER A 154 -9.99 22.26 10.92
C SER A 154 -8.56 22.65 11.30
N THR A 155 -7.70 21.68 11.63
CA THR A 155 -6.27 21.91 11.93
C THR A 155 -5.53 22.48 10.72
N TRP A 156 -5.99 22.14 9.51
CA TRP A 156 -5.40 22.61 8.26
C TRP A 156 -5.64 24.09 7.95
N ASN A 157 -6.43 24.80 8.77
CA ASN A 157 -6.42 26.26 8.77
C ASN A 157 -5.07 26.82 9.25
N PHE A 158 -4.26 25.98 9.91
CA PHE A 158 -2.90 26.27 10.33
C PHE A 158 -1.96 25.14 9.82
N PRO A 159 -1.60 25.12 8.54
CA PRO A 159 -0.87 24.00 7.92
C PRO A 159 0.42 23.61 8.64
N GLN A 160 1.13 24.59 9.22
CA GLN A 160 2.35 24.32 9.99
C GLN A 160 2.09 23.53 11.27
N GLU A 161 0.92 23.70 11.91
CA GLU A 161 0.53 22.90 13.09
C GLU A 161 0.00 21.53 12.69
N ALA A 162 -0.74 21.44 11.57
CA ALA A 162 -1.17 20.15 11.01
C ALA A 162 0.02 19.28 10.62
N LYS A 163 1.01 19.86 9.92
CA LYS A 163 2.25 19.19 9.51
C LYS A 163 2.99 18.52 10.66
N LYS A 164 3.11 19.20 11.81
CA LYS A 164 3.81 18.64 12.98
C LYS A 164 3.14 17.37 13.51
N ARG A 165 1.86 17.16 13.21
CA ARG A 165 1.07 15.98 13.63
C ARG A 165 0.94 14.91 12.55
N MET A 166 1.51 15.09 11.36
CA MET A 166 1.50 14.05 10.31
C MET A 166 2.54 12.96 10.59
N TYR A 167 2.36 12.29 11.73
CA TYR A 167 3.21 11.22 12.22
C TYR A 167 2.37 10.01 12.62
N SER A 168 2.88 8.84 12.30
CA SER A 168 2.32 7.53 12.65
C SER A 168 3.42 6.55 13.06
N HIS A 169 3.03 5.47 13.73
CA HIS A 169 3.87 4.37 14.14
C HIS A 169 3.17 3.04 13.83
N SER A 170 3.89 2.05 13.30
CA SER A 170 3.35 0.71 13.05
C SER A 170 4.40 -0.39 13.27
N TYR A 171 3.98 -1.51 13.86
CA TYR A 171 4.79 -2.73 13.90
C TYR A 171 4.62 -3.56 12.64
N LEU A 172 5.69 -4.20 12.15
CA LEU A 172 5.72 -4.89 10.85
C LEU A 172 5.65 -6.44 10.93
N ASN A 173 6.06 -7.06 12.03
CA ASN A 173 6.22 -8.52 12.12
C ASN A 173 5.04 -9.24 12.79
N GLU A 174 4.52 -8.72 13.90
CA GLU A 174 3.41 -9.36 14.63
C GLU A 174 2.03 -8.79 14.26
N CYS A 175 2.01 -7.78 13.38
CA CYS A 175 0.84 -7.03 12.99
C CYS A 175 0.63 -7.12 11.48
N GLY A 176 -0.63 -7.02 11.05
CA GLY A 176 -0.97 -7.02 9.64
C GLY A 176 -0.47 -5.77 8.94
N ALA A 177 -0.08 -5.90 7.67
CA ALA A 177 0.39 -4.79 6.85
C ALA A 177 -0.65 -3.66 6.72
N GLU A 178 -1.94 -3.95 6.95
CA GLU A 178 -3.01 -2.96 6.95
C GLU A 178 -2.99 -2.02 8.17
N THR A 179 -2.20 -2.32 9.22
CA THR A 179 -2.01 -1.41 10.34
C THR A 179 -1.53 -0.04 9.86
N PHE A 180 -0.59 0.00 8.91
CA PHE A 180 -0.08 1.27 8.39
C PHE A 180 -1.20 2.18 7.84
N ILE A 181 -2.11 1.66 7.02
CA ILE A 181 -3.22 2.46 6.47
C ILE A 181 -4.30 2.78 7.50
N HIS A 182 -4.47 1.95 8.54
CA HIS A 182 -5.27 2.32 9.71
C HIS A 182 -4.71 3.58 10.38
N GLU A 183 -3.40 3.60 10.63
CA GLU A 183 -2.74 4.74 11.27
C GLU A 183 -2.73 6.00 10.38
N LEU A 184 -2.52 5.85 9.06
CA LEU A 184 -2.72 6.97 8.13
C LEU A 184 -4.17 7.47 8.16
N GLY A 185 -5.15 6.59 8.35
CA GLY A 185 -6.55 6.97 8.58
C GLY A 185 -6.72 7.95 9.73
N HIS A 186 -6.02 7.75 10.85
CA HIS A 186 -6.00 8.73 11.94
C HIS A 186 -5.38 10.06 11.50
N ASN A 187 -4.24 10.03 10.81
CA ASN A 187 -3.64 11.26 10.26
C ASN A 187 -4.59 11.97 9.25
N PHE A 188 -5.45 11.25 8.54
CA PHE A 188 -6.48 11.83 7.66
C PHE A 188 -7.71 12.37 8.43
N GLY A 189 -7.73 12.24 9.75
CA GLY A 189 -8.77 12.76 10.63
C GLY A 189 -9.86 11.77 10.97
N LEU A 190 -9.60 10.47 10.88
CA LEU A 190 -10.57 9.42 11.22
C LEU A 190 -10.47 9.00 12.68
N ASN A 191 -11.61 8.57 13.22
CA ASN A 191 -11.74 7.88 14.48
C ASN A 191 -12.11 6.41 14.23
N HIS A 192 -12.07 5.62 15.29
CA HIS A 192 -12.53 4.24 15.26
C HIS A 192 -14.05 4.14 15.05
N ALA A 193 -14.63 2.94 14.96
CA ALA A 193 -16.09 2.79 14.91
C ALA A 193 -16.73 3.18 16.25
N HIS A 194 -18.00 3.58 16.22
CA HIS A 194 -18.73 4.05 17.40
C HIS A 194 -18.79 3.01 18.52
N GLU A 195 -18.89 1.72 18.18
CA GLU A 195 -18.92 0.58 19.10
C GLU A 195 -17.67 0.51 20.00
N GLN A 196 -16.55 1.10 19.57
CA GLN A 196 -15.32 1.18 20.36
C GLN A 196 -15.38 2.25 21.46
N TYR A 197 -16.41 3.09 21.45
CA TYR A 197 -16.60 4.22 22.36
C TYR A 197 -17.87 4.11 23.21
N GLU A 198 -18.54 2.96 23.17
CA GLU A 198 -19.65 2.66 24.06
C GLU A 198 -19.15 2.51 25.50
N ARG A 199 -19.76 3.25 26.42
CA ARG A 199 -19.45 3.20 27.85
C ARG A 199 -20.28 2.11 28.53
N LYS A 200 -19.88 1.73 29.74
CA LYS A 200 -20.57 0.71 30.54
C LYS A 200 -22.04 1.02 30.84
N ASP A 201 -22.42 2.30 30.79
CA ASP A 201 -23.80 2.77 31.00
C ASP A 201 -24.62 2.84 29.70
N GLY A 202 -24.06 2.38 28.57
CA GLY A 202 -24.67 2.44 27.24
C GLY A 202 -24.61 3.81 26.56
N SER A 203 -23.99 4.82 27.21
CA SER A 203 -23.77 6.12 26.57
C SER A 203 -22.58 6.08 25.62
N LEU A 204 -22.65 6.86 24.55
CA LEU A 204 -21.62 6.90 23.51
C LEU A 204 -20.69 8.09 23.74
N TYR A 205 -19.39 7.82 23.87
CA TYR A 205 -18.38 8.87 23.74
C TYR A 205 -18.21 9.21 22.26
N LEU A 206 -18.23 10.50 21.92
CA LEU A 206 -18.16 10.98 20.54
C LEU A 206 -16.82 11.70 20.28
N PRO A 207 -15.76 10.97 19.91
CA PRO A 207 -14.44 11.55 19.67
C PRO A 207 -14.44 12.74 18.71
N HIS A 208 -15.30 12.77 17.69
CA HIS A 208 -15.34 13.86 16.72
C HIS A 208 -15.59 15.24 17.36
N LEU A 209 -16.30 15.30 18.49
CA LEU A 209 -16.52 16.55 19.23
C LEU A 209 -15.24 17.05 19.90
N ILE A 210 -14.39 16.15 20.36
CA ILE A 210 -13.15 16.48 21.10
C ILE A 210 -11.98 16.66 20.14
N ASN A 211 -11.83 15.72 19.21
CA ASN A 211 -10.79 15.73 18.18
C ASN A 211 -11.10 16.76 17.07
N LYS A 212 -12.33 17.30 17.02
CA LYS A 212 -12.83 18.24 16.00
C LYS A 212 -12.79 17.70 14.57
N THR A 213 -12.91 16.38 14.43
CA THR A 213 -13.02 15.70 13.13
C THR A 213 -14.43 15.86 12.58
N GLU A 214 -14.66 15.40 11.35
CA GLU A 214 -16.01 15.33 10.80
C GLU A 214 -16.92 14.42 11.63
N VAL A 215 -18.23 14.71 11.62
CA VAL A 215 -19.26 13.98 12.38
C VAL A 215 -19.34 12.50 12.02
N ASP A 216 -19.02 12.16 10.77
CA ASP A 216 -19.07 10.81 10.20
C ASP A 216 -17.66 10.23 9.92
N ALA A 217 -16.60 10.86 10.43
CA ALA A 217 -15.21 10.37 10.31
C ALA A 217 -14.95 9.18 11.24
N TYR A 218 -15.69 8.10 11.07
CA TYR A 218 -15.68 6.91 11.90
C TYR A 218 -15.52 5.64 11.05
N GLY A 219 -14.87 4.64 11.63
CA GLY A 219 -15.00 3.27 11.15
C GLY A 219 -16.44 2.77 11.22
N TYR A 220 -16.67 1.63 10.58
CA TYR A 220 -17.96 0.94 10.58
C TYR A 220 -17.79 -0.57 10.64
N GLY A 221 -18.77 -1.26 11.19
CA GLY A 221 -18.88 -2.71 11.12
C GLY A 221 -20.32 -3.15 11.31
N VAL A 222 -20.60 -4.39 10.93
CA VAL A 222 -21.87 -5.05 11.17
C VAL A 222 -21.57 -6.37 11.87
N GLN A 223 -22.24 -6.60 13.00
CA GLN A 223 -22.07 -7.78 13.84
C GLN A 223 -22.16 -9.07 13.03
N ASN A 224 -21.15 -9.93 13.17
CA ASN A 224 -21.00 -11.21 12.48
C ASN A 224 -20.95 -11.13 10.94
N GLN A 225 -20.76 -9.94 10.36
CA GLN A 225 -20.64 -9.75 8.91
C GLN A 225 -19.27 -9.18 8.50
N PHE A 226 -18.93 -7.97 8.93
CA PHE A 226 -17.65 -7.34 8.60
C PHE A 226 -17.27 -6.19 9.55
N ALA A 227 -16.00 -5.79 9.52
CA ALA A 227 -15.50 -4.59 10.15
C ALA A 227 -14.53 -3.87 9.19
N THR A 228 -14.76 -2.59 8.91
CA THR A 228 -13.89 -1.77 8.04
C THR A 228 -12.53 -1.49 8.69
N ILE A 229 -11.61 -0.87 7.95
CA ILE A 229 -10.22 -0.68 8.37
C ILE A 229 -10.07 0.03 9.72
N MET A 230 -10.91 1.04 10.00
CA MET A 230 -10.87 1.80 11.27
C MET A 230 -11.64 1.12 12.41
N ALA A 231 -12.26 -0.04 12.18
CA ALA A 231 -13.01 -0.78 13.18
C ALA A 231 -12.17 -1.92 13.78
N TYR A 232 -12.42 -2.24 15.05
CA TYR A 232 -11.81 -3.39 15.72
C TYR A 232 -12.63 -4.67 15.45
N PRO A 233 -12.14 -5.61 14.62
CA PRO A 233 -12.98 -6.70 14.13
C PRO A 233 -13.55 -7.62 15.23
N HIS A 234 -12.81 -7.78 16.34
CA HIS A 234 -13.24 -8.59 17.47
C HIS A 234 -14.51 -8.07 18.15
N LEU A 235 -14.79 -6.76 18.12
CA LEU A 235 -16.03 -6.19 18.65
C LEU A 235 -17.25 -6.50 17.77
N PHE A 236 -17.01 -6.95 16.55
CA PHE A 236 -18.03 -7.33 15.59
C PHE A 236 -18.07 -8.84 15.34
N GLY A 237 -17.22 -9.64 16.02
CA GLY A 237 -17.19 -11.10 15.86
C GLY A 237 -16.71 -11.59 14.48
N VAL A 238 -15.86 -10.81 13.79
CA VAL A 238 -15.48 -11.04 12.39
C VAL A 238 -14.02 -10.76 12.09
N GLY A 239 -13.59 -11.09 10.87
CA GLY A 239 -12.37 -10.56 10.26
C GLY A 239 -12.55 -9.14 9.71
N ARG A 240 -11.45 -8.57 9.22
CA ARG A 240 -11.41 -7.21 8.68
C ARG A 240 -11.79 -7.19 7.21
N SER A 241 -12.60 -6.20 6.82
CA SER A 241 -12.80 -5.76 5.45
C SER A 241 -11.77 -4.67 5.15
N TYR A 242 -10.97 -4.90 4.11
CA TYR A 242 -9.87 -4.02 3.68
C TYR A 242 -10.39 -2.79 2.91
N LYS A 243 -11.33 -2.05 3.51
CA LYS A 243 -11.96 -0.83 2.97
C LYS A 243 -12.19 0.18 4.09
N PHE A 244 -12.17 1.47 3.75
CA PHE A 244 -12.70 2.54 4.57
C PHE A 244 -14.24 2.55 4.52
N SER A 245 -14.88 3.09 5.56
CA SER A 245 -16.34 3.15 5.63
C SER A 245 -16.91 4.17 4.64
N SER A 246 -18.01 3.81 3.99
CA SER A 246 -18.80 4.70 3.13
C SER A 246 -20.19 4.10 2.89
N PRO A 247 -21.28 4.90 2.94
CA PRO A 247 -22.62 4.43 2.57
C PRO A 247 -22.75 4.04 1.09
N ASP A 248 -21.84 4.50 0.23
CA ASP A 248 -21.87 4.27 -1.22
C ASP A 248 -21.06 3.01 -1.63
N LEU A 249 -20.37 2.37 -0.69
CA LEU A 249 -19.61 1.14 -0.91
C LEU A 249 -20.34 -0.09 -0.36
N VAL A 250 -19.98 -1.27 -0.87
CA VAL A 250 -20.53 -2.56 -0.43
C VAL A 250 -19.44 -3.45 0.20
N CYS A 251 -19.75 -3.98 1.38
CA CYS A 251 -18.94 -4.86 2.21
C CYS A 251 -19.80 -6.08 2.54
N GLU A 252 -19.38 -7.27 2.10
CA GLU A 252 -20.13 -8.51 2.34
C GLU A 252 -21.64 -8.42 1.99
N GLY A 253 -21.96 -7.75 0.88
CA GLY A 253 -23.34 -7.58 0.41
C GLY A 253 -24.18 -6.52 1.15
N LEU A 254 -23.60 -5.81 2.12
CA LEU A 254 -24.23 -4.73 2.88
C LEU A 254 -23.51 -3.39 2.64
N PRO A 255 -24.15 -2.24 2.90
CA PRO A 255 -23.45 -0.95 2.87
C PRO A 255 -22.24 -0.93 3.81
N CYS A 256 -21.08 -0.48 3.34
CA CYS A 256 -19.84 -0.34 4.12
C CYS A 256 -19.86 0.85 5.10
N GLY A 257 -21.00 1.51 5.28
CA GLY A 257 -21.10 2.72 6.08
C GLY A 257 -22.53 3.23 6.14
N VAL A 258 -22.72 4.31 6.90
CA VAL A 258 -24.03 4.93 7.10
C VAL A 258 -23.86 6.42 6.95
N LYS A 259 -24.75 7.04 6.16
CA LYS A 259 -24.73 8.49 5.93
C LYS A 259 -24.78 9.24 7.27
N ASP A 260 -23.94 10.26 7.42
CA ASP A 260 -23.84 11.13 8.60
C ASP A 260 -23.46 10.38 9.91
N TYR A 261 -23.01 9.13 9.82
CA TYR A 261 -22.61 8.30 10.95
C TYR A 261 -21.25 7.62 10.74
N ALA A 262 -21.02 6.99 9.58
CA ALA A 262 -19.74 6.38 9.25
C ALA A 262 -19.46 6.47 7.75
N ASN A 263 -18.67 7.48 7.37
CA ASN A 263 -18.27 7.80 6.01
C ASN A 263 -16.82 8.32 5.99
N ALA A 264 -15.88 7.45 6.32
CA ALA A 264 -14.45 7.74 6.31
C ALA A 264 -13.96 8.22 4.92
N VAL A 265 -14.50 7.66 3.83
CA VAL A 265 -14.13 8.06 2.45
C VAL A 265 -14.34 9.56 2.23
N ARG A 266 -15.49 10.11 2.67
CA ARG A 266 -15.76 11.56 2.58
C ARG A 266 -14.76 12.37 3.39
N ALA A 267 -14.49 11.98 4.64
CA ALA A 267 -13.56 12.68 5.51
C ALA A 267 -12.13 12.68 4.97
N ILE A 268 -11.66 11.55 4.43
CA ILE A 268 -10.36 11.45 3.74
C ILE A 268 -10.30 12.45 2.58
N GLY A 269 -11.33 12.47 1.71
CA GLY A 269 -11.37 13.38 0.56
C GLY A 269 -11.34 14.88 0.90
N LEU A 270 -11.69 15.27 2.14
CA LEU A 270 -11.54 16.65 2.62
C LEU A 270 -10.13 16.97 3.10
N THR A 271 -9.40 15.97 3.58
CA THR A 271 -8.10 16.13 4.24
C THR A 271 -6.94 15.91 3.30
N THR A 272 -6.97 14.84 2.48
CA THR A 272 -5.81 14.43 1.69
C THR A 272 -5.34 15.42 0.63
N PRO A 273 -6.21 16.23 -0.03
CA PRO A 273 -5.73 17.31 -0.90
C PRO A 273 -4.93 18.39 -0.17
N LYS A 274 -5.11 18.53 1.16
CA LYS A 274 -4.32 19.46 1.99
C LYS A 274 -3.03 18.80 2.47
N VAL A 275 -3.07 17.49 2.73
CA VAL A 275 -1.89 16.70 3.10
C VAL A 275 -0.85 16.73 2.00
N SER A 276 -1.26 16.47 0.75
CA SER A 276 -0.40 16.44 -0.44
C SER A 276 0.22 17.80 -0.84
N GLN A 277 -0.01 18.83 -0.04
CA GLN A 277 0.49 20.19 -0.25
C GLN A 277 1.45 20.62 0.87
N ILE A 278 1.85 19.71 1.76
CA ILE A 278 2.83 20.00 2.79
C ILE A 278 4.18 20.31 2.14
N TYR A 279 4.57 19.51 1.16
CA TYR A 279 5.75 19.75 0.33
C TYR A 279 5.44 19.52 -1.15
N ASP A 280 6.17 20.24 -2.01
CA ASP A 280 6.25 19.84 -3.41
C ASP A 280 7.00 18.51 -3.49
N SER A 281 6.46 17.54 -4.21
CA SER A 281 7.14 16.27 -4.44
C SER A 281 8.47 16.52 -5.15
N VAL A 282 9.57 16.06 -4.54
CA VAL A 282 10.96 16.28 -5.01
C VAL A 282 11.64 15.00 -5.50
N SER A 283 10.96 13.86 -5.41
CA SER A 283 11.56 12.56 -5.70
C SER A 283 10.52 11.58 -6.26
N ALA A 284 10.97 10.70 -7.17
CA ALA A 284 10.30 9.44 -7.38
C ALA A 284 10.30 8.63 -6.07
N PRO A 285 9.30 7.78 -5.79
CA PRO A 285 9.27 6.93 -4.60
C PRO A 285 10.62 6.21 -4.39
N ILE A 286 11.03 5.94 -3.15
CA ILE A 286 12.18 5.08 -2.86
C ILE A 286 11.96 3.75 -3.58
N ASP A 287 12.97 3.42 -4.38
CA ASP A 287 13.16 2.11 -4.97
C ASP A 287 13.53 1.11 -3.86
N GLY A 288 12.48 0.71 -3.16
CA GLY A 288 12.46 -0.22 -2.03
C GLY A 288 11.36 -1.27 -2.21
N GLY A 289 11.03 -1.60 -3.46
CA GLY A 289 10.02 -2.56 -3.84
C GLY A 289 8.62 -1.97 -4.03
N ASP A 290 8.51 -0.80 -4.67
CA ASP A 290 7.20 -0.23 -5.00
C ASP A 290 6.39 -1.23 -5.86
N THR A 291 5.11 -1.38 -5.52
CA THR A 291 4.11 -1.93 -6.47
C THR A 291 3.62 -0.82 -7.41
N GLY A 292 4.55 0.03 -7.82
CA GLY A 292 4.35 1.17 -8.69
C GLY A 292 4.12 0.71 -10.11
N SER A 293 2.91 0.96 -10.57
CA SER A 293 2.55 1.19 -11.96
C SER A 293 3.04 0.17 -13.00
N THR A 294 2.11 -0.68 -13.43
CA THR A 294 2.19 -1.41 -14.71
C THR A 294 2.01 -0.47 -15.92
N GLU A 295 2.48 0.76 -15.86
CA GLU A 295 2.53 1.64 -17.03
C GLU A 295 3.99 1.76 -17.50
N PRO A 296 4.35 1.06 -18.60
CA PRO A 296 5.66 1.20 -19.20
C PRO A 296 5.82 2.63 -19.74
N THR A 297 6.97 3.23 -19.47
CA THR A 297 7.46 4.38 -20.22
C THR A 297 7.35 4.06 -21.71
N PRO A 298 6.68 4.88 -22.54
CA PRO A 298 6.69 4.68 -23.99
C PRO A 298 8.07 5.08 -24.51
N THR A 299 9.02 4.16 -24.43
CA THR A 299 10.16 4.20 -25.33
C THR A 299 9.77 3.46 -26.60
N THR A 300 10.29 3.91 -27.72
CA THR A 300 10.16 3.32 -29.06
C THR A 300 10.82 1.91 -29.17
N ASP A 301 10.89 1.16 -28.08
CA ASP A 301 11.76 0.00 -27.94
C ASP A 301 10.93 -1.29 -27.98
N LYS A 302 11.34 -2.21 -28.85
CA LYS A 302 10.79 -3.56 -28.92
C LYS A 302 11.22 -4.43 -27.73
N VAL A 303 11.38 -3.84 -26.56
CA VAL A 303 11.98 -4.46 -25.37
C VAL A 303 11.13 -4.08 -24.17
N PHE A 304 10.63 -5.09 -23.48
CA PHE A 304 9.75 -5.01 -22.32
C PHE A 304 10.43 -5.73 -21.16
N THR A 305 10.79 -5.01 -20.11
CA THR A 305 11.53 -5.56 -18.98
C THR A 305 10.66 -5.59 -17.72
N VAL A 306 10.85 -6.62 -16.92
CA VAL A 306 10.53 -6.64 -15.50
C VAL A 306 11.86 -6.61 -14.79
N GLU A 307 12.21 -5.45 -14.23
CA GLU A 307 13.39 -5.33 -13.40
C GLU A 307 13.08 -5.94 -12.02
N GLY A 308 13.99 -6.79 -11.52
CA GLY A 308 13.89 -7.32 -10.16
C GLY A 308 14.66 -6.45 -9.17
N PRO A 309 14.69 -6.83 -7.88
CA PRO A 309 14.26 -8.13 -7.37
C PRO A 309 12.76 -8.23 -7.06
N VAL A 310 12.09 -9.27 -7.55
CA VAL A 310 10.70 -9.62 -7.16
C VAL A 310 10.71 -10.93 -6.37
N ALA A 311 10.20 -10.92 -5.14
CA ALA A 311 10.14 -12.12 -4.30
C ALA A 311 9.21 -13.19 -4.89
N LEU A 312 9.65 -14.45 -4.85
CA LEU A 312 8.84 -15.62 -5.16
C LEU A 312 8.21 -16.13 -3.85
N PRO A 313 6.90 -15.98 -3.66
CA PRO A 313 6.23 -16.38 -2.42
C PRO A 313 6.23 -17.90 -2.25
N ASP A 314 6.55 -18.36 -1.04
CA ASP A 314 6.65 -19.80 -0.69
C ASP A 314 5.35 -20.54 -1.00
N LYS A 315 5.44 -21.64 -1.76
CA LYS A 315 4.30 -22.49 -2.15
C LYS A 315 3.12 -21.73 -2.79
N GLN A 316 3.40 -20.63 -3.48
CA GLN A 316 2.38 -19.79 -4.12
C GLN A 316 2.71 -19.54 -5.60
N THR A 317 1.76 -18.93 -6.30
CA THR A 317 1.92 -18.52 -7.70
C THR A 317 2.07 -17.01 -7.77
N LEU A 318 3.20 -16.56 -8.28
CA LEU A 318 3.43 -15.19 -8.72
C LEU A 318 2.96 -15.05 -10.17
N THR A 319 2.09 -14.08 -10.45
CA THR A 319 1.69 -13.72 -11.82
C THR A 319 2.02 -12.26 -12.06
N LEU A 320 2.83 -11.99 -13.08
CA LEU A 320 3.29 -10.65 -13.45
C LEU A 320 2.76 -10.29 -14.84
N PRO A 321 1.91 -9.25 -14.97
CA PRO A 321 1.46 -8.76 -16.26
C PRO A 321 2.57 -7.96 -16.95
N ILE A 322 2.68 -8.11 -18.27
CA ILE A 322 3.64 -7.40 -19.14
C ILE A 322 2.82 -6.78 -20.26
N LYS A 323 2.62 -5.46 -20.22
CA LYS A 323 1.88 -4.75 -21.27
C LYS A 323 2.80 -4.51 -22.47
N VAL A 324 2.51 -5.19 -23.57
CA VAL A 324 3.19 -5.00 -24.85
C VAL A 324 2.34 -4.07 -25.71
N SER A 325 2.86 -2.89 -26.05
CA SER A 325 2.16 -1.89 -26.87
C SER A 325 2.74 -1.83 -28.29
N ALA A 326 1.87 -1.66 -29.29
CA ALA A 326 2.24 -1.36 -30.67
C ALA A 326 3.28 -2.32 -31.31
N GLN A 327 3.18 -3.62 -31.06
CA GLN A 327 4.03 -4.65 -31.66
C GLN A 327 3.23 -5.65 -32.49
N GLN A 328 3.80 -6.07 -33.63
CA GLN A 328 3.39 -7.25 -34.38
C GLN A 328 4.63 -8.06 -34.72
N ALA A 329 4.74 -9.27 -34.17
CA ALA A 329 5.91 -10.10 -34.36
C ALA A 329 5.52 -11.58 -34.44
N THR A 330 6.26 -12.35 -35.24
CA THR A 330 6.13 -13.81 -35.28
C THR A 330 7.06 -14.50 -34.28
N SER A 331 7.99 -13.75 -33.67
CA SER A 331 8.95 -14.28 -32.71
C SER A 331 9.24 -13.28 -31.60
N ALA A 332 9.75 -13.79 -30.48
CA ALA A 332 10.20 -12.99 -29.35
C ALA A 332 11.42 -13.64 -28.68
N GLU A 333 12.22 -12.84 -27.98
CA GLU A 333 13.30 -13.29 -27.13
C GLU A 333 12.92 -13.05 -25.67
N VAL A 334 13.19 -14.04 -24.82
CA VAL A 334 12.99 -13.96 -23.37
C VAL A 334 14.34 -14.12 -22.68
N ASP A 335 14.73 -13.15 -21.86
CA ASP A 335 15.82 -13.28 -20.88
C ASP A 335 15.20 -13.42 -19.49
N ILE A 336 15.61 -14.41 -18.71
CA ILE A 336 15.10 -14.60 -17.35
C ILE A 336 16.25 -14.93 -16.40
N ASP A 337 16.25 -14.25 -15.26
CA ASP A 337 17.20 -14.46 -14.17
C ASP A 337 16.45 -14.60 -12.85
N ILE A 338 16.49 -15.79 -12.25
CA ILE A 338 15.88 -16.10 -10.95
C ILE A 338 16.92 -16.72 -10.02
N THR A 339 16.94 -16.27 -8.77
CA THR A 339 17.60 -16.97 -7.66
C THR A 339 16.52 -17.69 -6.83
N HIS A 340 16.72 -18.94 -6.45
CA HIS A 340 15.83 -19.70 -5.56
C HIS A 340 16.67 -20.60 -4.67
N GLN A 341 16.32 -20.77 -3.39
CA GLN A 341 17.09 -21.66 -2.50
C GLN A 341 17.11 -23.12 -3.00
N PHE A 342 16.17 -23.48 -3.87
CA PHE A 342 16.19 -24.69 -4.68
C PHE A 342 15.35 -24.50 -5.96
N ARG A 343 15.96 -24.17 -7.09
CA ARG A 343 15.22 -23.83 -8.31
C ARG A 343 14.39 -25.01 -8.88
N GLY A 344 14.64 -26.23 -8.41
CA GLY A 344 13.83 -27.40 -8.74
C GLY A 344 12.39 -27.30 -8.25
N ASP A 345 12.10 -26.43 -7.29
CA ASP A 345 10.77 -26.29 -6.69
C ASP A 345 9.82 -25.44 -7.57
N ILE A 346 10.37 -24.65 -8.51
CA ILE A 346 9.59 -23.70 -9.32
C ILE A 346 9.28 -24.18 -10.75
N SER A 347 8.12 -23.78 -11.27
CA SER A 347 7.77 -23.80 -12.69
C SER A 347 7.55 -22.38 -13.22
N ILE A 348 7.87 -22.15 -14.49
CA ILE A 348 7.81 -20.84 -15.13
C ILE A 348 7.07 -20.98 -16.46
N MET A 349 6.02 -20.19 -16.64
CA MET A 349 5.22 -20.11 -17.85
C MET A 349 5.10 -18.64 -18.29
N LEU A 350 5.04 -18.41 -19.60
CA LEU A 350 4.72 -17.11 -20.18
C LEU A 350 3.47 -17.25 -21.04
N TYR A 351 2.46 -16.42 -20.80
CA TYR A 351 1.22 -16.37 -21.57
C TYR A 351 1.22 -15.12 -22.45
N ALA A 352 0.76 -15.28 -23.68
CA ALA A 352 0.37 -14.18 -24.56
C ALA A 352 -1.07 -13.71 -24.24
N PRO A 353 -1.49 -12.54 -24.75
CA PRO A 353 -2.82 -11.96 -24.59
C PRO A 353 -3.99 -12.87 -25.03
N ASP A 354 -3.76 -13.75 -26.00
CA ASP A 354 -4.74 -14.74 -26.48
C ASP A 354 -4.84 -15.99 -25.59
N ASN A 355 -4.07 -16.05 -24.51
CA ASN A 355 -3.87 -17.19 -23.61
C ASN A 355 -3.07 -18.37 -24.20
N GLY A 356 -2.48 -18.23 -25.39
CA GLY A 356 -1.36 -19.08 -25.81
C GLY A 356 -0.20 -18.98 -24.82
N TYR A 357 0.56 -20.05 -24.61
CA TYR A 357 1.61 -20.04 -23.59
C TYR A 357 2.84 -20.89 -23.92
N TRP A 358 3.96 -20.54 -23.30
CA TRP A 358 5.23 -21.27 -23.33
C TRP A 358 5.64 -21.70 -21.93
N MET A 359 5.97 -22.98 -21.78
CA MET A 359 6.56 -23.53 -20.55
C MET A 359 8.08 -23.33 -20.59
N LEU A 360 8.56 -22.26 -19.95
CA LEU A 360 9.99 -21.92 -19.91
C LEU A 360 10.74 -22.86 -18.96
N LYS A 361 10.11 -23.27 -17.86
CA LYS A 361 10.69 -24.22 -16.91
C LYS A 361 9.62 -25.09 -16.25
N LYS A 362 9.90 -26.38 -16.13
CA LYS A 362 9.16 -27.30 -15.25
C LYS A 362 9.86 -27.44 -13.89
N ALA A 363 9.07 -27.65 -12.83
CA ALA A 363 9.57 -28.09 -11.55
C ALA A 363 10.25 -29.47 -11.70
N ASN A 364 11.35 -29.66 -10.99
CA ASN A 364 12.15 -30.89 -11.02
C ASN A 364 12.86 -31.08 -9.67
N ASN A 365 12.43 -32.08 -8.89
CA ASN A 365 12.98 -32.39 -7.56
C ASN A 365 14.48 -32.75 -7.56
N TYR A 366 15.09 -32.97 -8.73
CA TYR A 366 16.53 -33.24 -8.86
C TYR A 366 17.36 -32.00 -9.18
N ASP A 367 16.74 -30.87 -9.49
CA ASP A 367 17.44 -29.63 -9.88
C ASP A 367 17.76 -28.76 -8.65
N ARG A 368 18.80 -29.16 -7.91
CA ARG A 368 19.17 -28.55 -6.62
C ARG A 368 19.93 -27.22 -6.72
N ARG A 369 20.12 -26.68 -7.92
CA ARG A 369 20.88 -25.42 -8.12
C ARG A 369 20.06 -24.22 -7.65
N GLN A 370 20.72 -23.09 -7.45
CA GLN A 370 20.09 -21.91 -6.90
C GLN A 370 19.77 -20.83 -7.93
N THR A 371 20.53 -20.73 -9.02
CA THR A 371 20.30 -19.71 -10.05
C THR A 371 19.64 -20.31 -11.27
N TYR A 372 18.75 -19.57 -11.93
CA TYR A 372 18.12 -19.90 -13.20
C TYR A 372 18.21 -18.69 -14.11
N GLN A 373 19.31 -18.62 -14.85
CA GLN A 373 19.60 -17.55 -15.81
C GLN A 373 19.61 -18.16 -17.22
N VAL A 374 18.57 -17.88 -18.01
CA VAL A 374 18.35 -18.53 -19.32
C VAL A 374 17.79 -17.54 -20.32
N LYS A 375 18.19 -17.71 -21.58
CA LYS A 375 17.59 -17.01 -22.73
C LYS A 375 16.81 -17.98 -23.60
N PHE A 376 15.61 -17.60 -24.00
CA PHE A 376 14.75 -18.33 -24.92
C PHE A 376 14.46 -17.51 -26.17
N THR A 377 14.28 -18.21 -27.29
CA THR A 377 13.69 -17.65 -28.50
C THR A 377 12.36 -18.35 -28.73
N LEU A 378 11.27 -17.57 -28.76
CA LEU A 378 9.92 -18.00 -29.09
C LEU A 378 9.72 -17.78 -30.59
N ASN A 379 9.52 -18.84 -31.37
CA ASN A 379 9.43 -18.74 -32.83
C ASN A 379 7.99 -18.76 -33.38
N ASP A 380 7.01 -18.96 -32.50
CA ASP A 380 5.61 -19.20 -32.84
C ASP A 380 4.68 -18.21 -32.13
N VAL A 381 5.05 -16.93 -32.11
CA VAL A 381 4.19 -15.87 -31.56
C VAL A 381 3.14 -15.51 -32.60
N ASP A 382 1.86 -15.48 -32.23
CA ASP A 382 0.81 -14.98 -33.12
C ASP A 382 0.96 -13.44 -33.25
N PRO A 383 1.18 -12.89 -34.47
CA PRO A 383 1.25 -11.45 -34.68
C PRO A 383 0.01 -10.69 -34.19
N ALA A 384 -1.17 -11.33 -34.21
CA ALA A 384 -2.41 -10.75 -33.73
C ALA A 384 -2.52 -10.72 -32.19
N ALA A 385 -1.70 -11.52 -31.50
CA ALA A 385 -1.61 -11.57 -30.05
C ALA A 385 -0.29 -10.97 -29.53
N THR A 386 0.46 -10.24 -30.36
CA THR A 386 1.71 -9.63 -29.88
C THR A 386 1.42 -8.42 -28.98
N GLU A 387 0.49 -7.55 -29.40
CA GLU A 387 0.03 -6.41 -28.62
C GLU A 387 -1.01 -6.83 -27.58
N GLY A 388 -0.85 -6.37 -26.33
CA GLY A 388 -1.74 -6.66 -25.22
C GLY A 388 -1.01 -7.07 -23.95
N GLU A 389 -1.75 -7.63 -23.00
CA GLU A 389 -1.20 -8.07 -21.72
C GLU A 389 -0.68 -9.51 -21.79
N TRP A 390 0.64 -9.65 -21.80
CA TRP A 390 1.33 -10.90 -21.56
C TRP A 390 1.38 -11.18 -20.06
N ARG A 391 1.55 -12.45 -19.65
CA ARG A 391 1.63 -12.82 -18.22
C ARG A 391 2.77 -13.81 -17.96
N LEU A 392 3.76 -13.39 -17.17
CA LEU A 392 4.77 -14.28 -16.62
C LEU A 392 4.22 -14.91 -15.34
N VAL A 393 4.13 -16.24 -15.32
CA VAL A 393 3.60 -17.02 -14.20
C VAL A 393 4.71 -17.90 -13.64
N ILE A 394 5.11 -17.63 -12.39
CA ILE A 394 6.10 -18.41 -11.65
C ILE A 394 5.39 -19.06 -10.47
N GLN A 395 5.42 -20.38 -10.39
CA GLN A 395 4.80 -21.12 -9.30
C GLN A 395 5.86 -21.89 -8.53
N ASP A 396 5.92 -21.67 -7.23
CA ASP A 396 6.62 -22.53 -6.29
C ASP A 396 5.70 -23.65 -5.80
N HIS A 397 6.16 -24.90 -5.94
CA HIS A 397 5.39 -26.10 -5.63
C HIS A 397 5.70 -26.67 -4.25
N LYS A 398 6.71 -26.15 -3.55
CA LYS A 398 7.19 -26.68 -2.27
C LYS A 398 7.17 -25.59 -1.20
N THR A 399 7.26 -26.02 0.06
CA THR A 399 7.28 -25.13 1.23
C THR A 399 8.68 -25.04 1.81
N GLY A 400 8.98 -23.89 2.40
CA GLY A 400 10.17 -23.62 3.19
C GLY A 400 11.36 -23.10 2.41
N LYS A 401 11.26 -22.94 1.08
CA LYS A 401 12.36 -22.41 0.27
C LYS A 401 11.83 -21.33 -0.65
N VAL A 402 12.39 -20.15 -0.54
CA VAL A 402 11.97 -18.98 -1.31
C VAL A 402 13.01 -18.59 -2.36
N GLY A 403 12.63 -17.67 -3.23
CA GLY A 403 13.52 -17.08 -4.21
C GLY A 403 13.10 -15.69 -4.63
N THR A 404 13.75 -15.23 -5.69
CA THR A 404 13.70 -13.88 -6.22
C THR A 404 13.85 -13.96 -7.73
N LEU A 405 12.93 -13.35 -8.48
CA LEU A 405 13.14 -12.99 -9.86
C LEU A 405 14.06 -11.75 -9.89
N ASN A 406 15.29 -11.91 -10.35
CA ASN A 406 16.29 -10.84 -10.43
C ASN A 406 16.06 -9.95 -11.65
N SER A 407 15.64 -10.54 -12.78
CA SER A 407 15.21 -9.80 -13.97
C SER A 407 14.42 -10.69 -14.93
N PHE A 408 13.55 -10.09 -15.72
CA PHE A 408 12.95 -10.69 -16.91
C PHE A 408 12.92 -9.66 -18.04
N ARG A 409 13.16 -10.10 -19.27
CA ARG A 409 13.08 -9.28 -20.46
C ARG A 409 12.36 -10.05 -21.55
N LEU A 410 11.37 -9.44 -22.16
CA LEU A 410 10.72 -9.88 -23.38
C LEU A 410 11.05 -8.87 -24.48
N SER A 411 11.61 -9.32 -25.60
CA SER A 411 11.88 -8.43 -26.74
C SER A 411 11.42 -9.02 -28.05
N PHE A 412 11.01 -8.15 -28.97
CA PHE A 412 10.55 -8.51 -30.30
C PHE A 412 11.58 -8.01 -31.33
N PRO A 413 12.00 -8.83 -32.32
CA PRO A 413 12.96 -8.41 -33.34
C PRO A 413 12.40 -7.43 -34.36
#